data_AF-A0A396Q1F0-F1
#
_entry.id   AF-A0A396Q1F0-F1
#
_cell.length_a   1.000
_cell.length_b   1.000
_cell.length_c   1.000
_cell.angle_alpha   90.00
_cell.angle_beta   90.00
_cell.angle_gamma   90.00
#
_symmetry.space_group_name_H-M   'P 1'
#
loop_
_entity.id
_entity.type
_entity.pdbx_description
1 polymer ?
#
loop_
_entity_poly.entity_id
_entity_poly.type
_entity_poly.pdbx_seq_one_letter_code
_entity_poly.pdbx_strand_id
1 'polypeptide(L)'
;MKQLCDFPKINLGVFPTPIQRLSNISEYLHTNIWIKRDDLTGVAFGGNKVRKLEFLLADAKKQGAEIVFTTGGAQSNHAMLTAACARKVGLEPITL
;
A
#
# COMPACT_ATOMS: atom_id res chain seq x y z
N MET A 1 -10.22 24.20 -5.61
CA MET A 1 -9.16 23.21 -5.26
C MET A 1 -9.78 21.83 -5.28
N LYS A 2 -9.03 20.80 -5.73
CA LYS A 2 -9.49 19.40 -5.64
C LYS A 2 -9.34 18.89 -4.20
N GLN A 3 -10.26 18.04 -3.77
CA GLN A 3 -10.23 17.31 -2.49
C GLN A 3 -9.80 15.85 -2.71
N LEU A 4 -9.37 15.18 -1.64
CA LEU A 4 -8.92 13.78 -1.69
C LEU A 4 -10.01 12.81 -2.17
N CYS A 5 -11.28 13.12 -1.88
CA CYS A 5 -12.44 12.35 -2.36
C CYS A 5 -12.68 12.47 -3.87
N ASP A 6 -12.03 13.41 -4.56
CA ASP A 6 -12.20 13.60 -6.01
C ASP A 6 -11.41 12.57 -6.83
N PHE A 7 -10.51 11.81 -6.19
CA PHE A 7 -9.68 10.81 -6.86
C PHE A 7 -10.29 9.41 -6.73
N PRO A 8 -10.34 8.62 -7.83
CA PRO A 8 -10.86 7.26 -7.76
C PRO A 8 -10.01 6.43 -6.80
N LYS A 9 -10.68 5.62 -5.98
CA LYS A 9 -10.05 4.81 -4.95
C LYS A 9 -10.75 3.45 -4.87
N ILE A 10 -9.97 2.38 -4.79
CA ILE A 10 -10.45 1.04 -4.48
C ILE A 10 -9.94 0.59 -3.11
N ASN A 11 -10.72 -0.21 -2.40
CA ASN A 11 -10.34 -0.72 -1.08
C ASN A 11 -9.49 -1.99 -1.24
N LEU A 12 -8.18 -1.88 -1.01
CA LEU A 12 -7.24 -3.00 -1.10
C LEU A 12 -6.84 -3.52 0.28
N GLY A 13 -6.60 -2.61 1.22
CA GLY A 13 -6.06 -2.91 2.54
C GLY A 13 -7.04 -2.74 3.68
N VAL A 14 -6.62 -3.15 4.87
CA VAL A 14 -7.33 -2.92 6.13
C VAL A 14 -6.87 -1.61 6.74
N PHE A 15 -7.81 -0.67 6.89
CA PHE A 15 -7.55 0.67 7.41
C PHE A 15 -8.64 1.09 8.41
N PRO A 16 -8.33 1.99 9.37
CA PRO A 16 -7.01 2.56 9.64
C PRO A 16 -6.06 1.54 10.29
N THR A 17 -4.78 1.58 9.93
CA THR A 17 -3.75 0.79 10.61
C THR A 17 -3.48 1.35 12.01
N PRO A 18 -3.11 0.52 13.00
CA PRO A 18 -2.93 0.99 14.37
C PRO A 18 -1.72 1.91 14.51
N ILE A 19 -1.79 2.81 15.49
CA ILE A 19 -0.65 3.57 16.01
C ILE A 19 -0.31 2.99 17.38
N GLN A 20 0.95 2.61 17.58
CA GLN A 20 1.41 1.93 18.80
C GLN A 20 2.56 2.69 19.43
N ARG A 21 2.56 2.86 20.76
CA ARG A 21 3.72 3.38 21.48
C ARG A 21 4.75 2.26 21.61
N LEU A 22 6.01 2.56 21.32
CA LEU A 22 7.12 1.63 21.53
C LEU A 22 7.69 1.86 22.93
N SER A 23 7.03 1.32 23.96
CA SER A 23 7.33 1.65 25.37
C SER A 23 8.80 1.42 25.73
N ASN A 24 9.35 0.24 25.43
CA ASN A 24 10.74 -0.10 25.77
C ASN A 24 11.76 0.83 25.07
N ILE A 25 11.52 1.18 23.80
CA ILE A 25 12.39 2.10 23.05
C ILE A 25 12.24 3.53 23.57
N SER A 26 11.01 3.91 23.92
CA SER A 26 10.71 5.25 24.46
C SER A 26 11.40 5.47 25.80
N GLU A 27 11.40 4.45 26.66
CA GLU A 27 12.10 4.47 27.95
C GLU A 27 13.61 4.51 27.75
N TYR A 28 14.16 3.65 26.88
CA TYR A 28 15.60 3.60 26.60
C TYR A 28 16.16 4.92 26.03
N LEU A 29 15.42 5.60 25.17
CA LEU A 29 15.84 6.86 24.53
C LEU A 29 15.34 8.12 25.25
N HIS A 30 14.64 7.97 26.39
CA HIS A 30 14.03 9.07 27.13
C HIS A 30 13.17 10.02 26.26
N THR A 31 12.43 9.47 25.30
CA THR A 31 11.59 10.23 24.37
C THR A 31 10.36 9.45 23.92
N ASN A 32 9.27 10.12 23.54
CA ASN A 32 8.02 9.44 23.18
C ASN A 32 8.03 8.95 21.74
N ILE A 33 8.30 7.65 21.56
CA ILE A 33 8.37 7.02 20.23
C ILE A 33 7.11 6.22 19.95
N TRP A 34 6.53 6.51 18.79
CA TRP A 34 5.32 5.87 18.29
C TRP A 34 5.57 5.33 16.88
N ILE A 35 4.87 4.25 16.52
CA ILE A 35 4.91 3.66 15.19
C ILE A 35 3.51 3.59 14.59
N LYS A 36 3.39 4.01 13.32
CA LYS A 36 2.22 3.76 12.49
C LYS A 36 2.42 2.44 11.76
N ARG A 37 1.60 1.43 12.07
CA ARG A 37 1.77 0.05 11.59
C ARG A 37 1.23 -0.18 10.18
N ASP A 38 1.76 0.57 9.21
CA ASP A 38 1.40 0.42 7.79
C ASP A 38 1.91 -0.89 7.16
N ASP A 39 2.70 -1.67 7.89
CA ASP A 39 2.94 -3.08 7.60
C ASP A 39 1.66 -3.92 7.74
N LEU A 40 0.72 -3.55 8.60
CA LEU A 40 -0.51 -4.33 8.87
C LEU A 40 -1.67 -4.01 7.92
N THR A 41 -1.39 -3.68 6.65
CA THR A 41 -2.45 -3.36 5.66
C THR A 41 -3.11 -4.59 5.04
N GLY A 42 -2.63 -5.81 5.32
CA GLY A 42 -3.35 -7.07 5.08
C GLY A 42 -3.11 -7.77 3.74
N VAL A 43 -2.95 -7.05 2.62
CA VAL A 43 -2.67 -7.69 1.32
C VAL A 43 -1.20 -8.09 1.21
N ALA A 44 -0.93 -9.38 0.99
CA ALA A 44 0.42 -9.94 0.75
C ALA A 44 1.46 -9.37 1.73
N PHE A 45 1.22 -9.56 3.03
CA PHE A 45 2.00 -9.03 4.16
C PHE A 45 1.92 -7.52 4.38
N GLY A 46 1.22 -6.78 3.52
CA GLY A 46 0.95 -5.36 3.66
C GLY A 46 2.16 -4.47 3.39
N GLY A 47 2.07 -3.22 3.83
CA GLY A 47 3.07 -2.19 3.61
C GLY A 47 2.50 -0.90 3.02
N ASN A 48 3.31 0.15 3.07
CA ASN A 48 2.90 1.49 2.65
C ASN A 48 2.53 1.60 1.16
N LYS A 49 3.03 0.70 0.28
CA LYS A 49 2.70 0.75 -1.15
C LYS A 49 1.24 0.37 -1.43
N VAL A 50 0.58 -0.38 -0.55
CA VAL A 50 -0.86 -0.69 -0.68
C VAL A 50 -1.68 0.61 -0.72
N ARG A 51 -1.37 1.60 0.14
CA ARG A 51 -2.06 2.90 0.14
C ARG A 51 -1.98 3.63 -1.19
N LYS A 52 -0.85 3.54 -1.88
CA LYS A 52 -0.65 4.17 -3.21
C LYS A 52 -1.43 3.42 -4.28
N LEU A 53 -1.37 2.09 -4.23
CA LEU A 53 -2.02 1.22 -5.21
C LEU A 53 -3.55 1.35 -5.18
N GLU A 54 -4.16 1.73 -4.04
CA GLU A 54 -5.61 2.00 -3.96
C GLU A 54 -6.08 3.07 -4.94
N PHE A 55 -5.23 4.05 -5.26
CA PHE A 55 -5.57 5.12 -6.21
C PHE A 55 -5.10 4.78 -7.62
N LEU A 56 -3.86 4.28 -7.76
CA LEU A 56 -3.27 3.98 -9.07
C LEU A 56 -4.04 2.89 -9.81
N LEU A 57 -4.42 1.82 -9.11
CA LEU A 57 -5.18 0.72 -9.72
C LEU A 57 -6.64 1.10 -9.96
N ALA A 58 -7.22 1.99 -9.13
CA ALA A 58 -8.56 2.52 -9.39
C ALA A 58 -8.59 3.33 -10.68
N ASP A 59 -7.58 4.18 -10.89
CA ASP A 59 -7.45 4.97 -12.11
C ASP A 59 -7.16 4.09 -13.33
N ALA A 60 -6.26 3.10 -13.21
CA ALA A 60 -5.99 2.13 -14.28
C ALA A 60 -7.27 1.39 -14.72
N LYS A 61 -8.09 0.93 -13.76
CA LYS A 61 -9.39 0.32 -14.07
C LYS A 61 -10.34 1.30 -14.74
N LYS A 62 -10.39 2.56 -14.29
CA LYS A 62 -11.23 3.60 -14.90
C LYS A 62 -10.84 3.86 -16.36
N GLN A 63 -9.55 3.77 -16.68
CA GLN A 63 -9.04 3.92 -18.04
C GLN A 63 -9.20 2.66 -18.91
N GLY A 64 -9.73 1.55 -18.36
CA GLY A 64 -9.89 0.30 -19.09
C GLY A 64 -8.59 -0.45 -19.33
N ALA A 65 -7.55 -0.21 -18.51
CA ALA A 65 -6.30 -0.96 -18.60
C ALA A 65 -6.53 -2.43 -18.25
N GLU A 66 -5.81 -3.33 -18.93
CA GLU A 66 -5.81 -4.77 -18.66
C GLU A 66 -4.52 -5.21 -17.95
N ILE A 67 -3.43 -4.50 -18.20
CA ILE A 67 -2.07 -4.82 -17.72
C ILE A 67 -1.55 -3.69 -16.83
N VAL A 68 -0.89 -4.05 -15.73
CA VAL A 68 -0.12 -3.14 -14.88
C VAL A 68 1.33 -3.56 -14.88
N PHE A 69 2.19 -2.67 -15.39
CA PHE A 69 3.63 -2.88 -15.42
C PHE A 69 4.30 -2.13 -14.27
N THR A 70 5.24 -2.77 -13.57
CA THR A 70 6.12 -2.11 -12.61
C THR A 70 7.51 -2.77 -12.59
N THR A 71 8.45 -2.14 -11.89
CA THR A 71 9.80 -2.67 -11.72
C THR A 71 10.30 -2.54 -10.28
N GLY A 72 11.27 -3.37 -9.91
CA GLY A 72 12.05 -3.24 -8.68
C GLY A 72 13.15 -4.30 -8.57
N GLY A 73 14.00 -4.18 -7.56
CA GLY A 73 15.01 -5.22 -7.29
C GLY A 73 14.38 -6.57 -6.90
N ALA A 74 15.19 -7.61 -6.86
CA ALA A 74 14.76 -8.99 -6.61
C ALA A 74 13.90 -9.21 -5.35
N GLN A 75 14.04 -8.35 -4.33
CA GLN A 75 13.28 -8.40 -3.08
C GLN A 75 12.35 -7.18 -2.91
N SER A 76 11.85 -6.63 -4.02
CA SER A 76 11.03 -5.42 -3.99
C SER A 76 9.63 -5.67 -3.41
N ASN A 77 9.37 -5.10 -2.23
CA ASN A 77 8.02 -5.01 -1.67
C ASN A 77 7.02 -4.34 -2.63
N HIS A 78 7.48 -3.37 -3.44
CA HIS A 78 6.59 -2.70 -4.39
C HIS A 78 6.17 -3.62 -5.54
N ALA A 79 7.10 -4.39 -6.11
CA ALA A 79 6.80 -5.33 -7.19
C ALA A 79 5.84 -6.43 -6.69
N MET A 80 6.16 -7.03 -5.54
CA MET A 80 5.29 -8.02 -4.88
C MET A 80 3.87 -7.47 -4.62
N LEU A 81 3.76 -6.29 -3.99
CA LEU A 81 2.46 -5.71 -3.66
C LEU A 81 1.68 -5.28 -4.91
N THR A 82 2.36 -4.81 -5.96
CA THR A 82 1.71 -4.47 -7.24
C THR A 82 1.13 -5.72 -7.88
N ALA A 83 1.90 -6.80 -7.94
CA ALA A 83 1.42 -8.07 -8.47
C ALA A 83 0.20 -8.60 -7.69
N ALA A 84 0.29 -8.63 -6.36
CA ALA A 84 -0.81 -9.09 -5.51
C ALA A 84 -2.06 -8.21 -5.63
N CYS A 85 -1.91 -6.88 -5.60
CA CYS A 85 -3.04 -5.95 -5.68
C CYS A 85 -3.67 -5.94 -7.08
N ALA A 86 -2.87 -5.97 -8.15
CA ALA A 86 -3.36 -6.01 -9.54
C ALA A 86 -4.24 -7.25 -9.76
N ARG A 87 -3.75 -8.43 -9.37
CA ARG A 87 -4.53 -9.68 -9.46
C ARG A 87 -5.84 -9.61 -8.68
N LYS A 88 -5.83 -9.05 -7.47
CA LYS A 88 -7.03 -8.89 -6.63
C LYS A 88 -8.13 -8.06 -7.32
N VAL A 89 -7.77 -7.19 -8.26
CA VAL A 89 -8.70 -6.26 -8.92
C VAL A 89 -8.99 -6.61 -10.37
N GLY A 90 -8.46 -7.73 -10.85
CA GLY A 90 -8.66 -8.25 -12.21
C GLY A 90 -7.69 -7.69 -13.26
N LEU A 91 -6.53 -7.18 -12.85
CA LEU A 91 -5.48 -6.68 -13.76
C LEU A 91 -4.32 -7.69 -13.83
N GLU A 92 -3.69 -7.81 -15.00
CA GLU A 92 -2.52 -8.65 -15.24
C GLU A 92 -1.23 -7.90 -14.85
N PRO A 93 -0.47 -8.34 -13.85
CA PRO A 93 0.77 -7.67 -13.49
C PRO A 93 1.96 -8.19 -14.32
N ILE A 94 2.83 -7.27 -14.74
CA ILE A 94 4.17 -7.59 -15.25
C ILE A 94 5.19 -6.88 -14.34
N THR A 95 6.15 -7.65 -13.82
CA THR A 95 7.19 -7.14 -12.91
C THR A 95 8.58 -7.42 -13.47
N LEU A 96 9.43 -6.39 -13.56
CA LEU A 96 10.85 -6.49 -13.93
C LEU A 96 11.78 -6.19 -12.75
#